data_AF-A0A8H3H6R8-F1
#
_entry.id   AF-A0A8H3H6R8-F1
#
_cell.length_a   1.000
_cell.length_b   1.000
_cell.length_c   1.000
_cell.angle_alpha   90.00
_cell.angle_beta   90.00
_cell.angle_gamma   90.00
#
_symmetry.space_group_name_H-M   'P 1'
#
loop_
_entity.id
_entity.type
_entity.pdbx_description
1 polymer ?
#
loop_
_entity_poly.entity_id
_entity_poly.type
_entity_poly.pdbx_seq_one_letter_code
_entity_poly.pdbx_strand_id
1 'polypeptide(L)'
;MASKSSSSRRQTRSTPGVDPNLAPSNTSTQTAKSHKSRITAASVLAAKTDMFEEWASVVKVQLAIETELPDTAIFEVIKTLQGDSLKFPDWLKNPKSKNWRLPPAYNKCKDKICSKLKKVDKSTRQKYSFTGGGESNAGFPFAMGIITQLCHHQERVESNATRVGLTSETDLRFLLDGLIMHGCDGDGDEFLIYSTEQKLKLPEIKPSKISEKVNVVTTTADGVTSLDINDFEPYDLLVSRRPAMSSFSTKYPTHRLILVHCVVEYEREGMGENQMKMGIVSALYQKRVLGIQQQFAFGIFQFSGVGLQVVAGIWEGDIIKLYQIGEYSLQDHVSLIEFHLLLLGMKRLAAEYKQQLMDSSDTLLSALKAKPPTHRWATPETRGTGTIPETPEEQDHPPQHGGGSSFQHGLSTLGRWDIVDRIYAFNESIRNCDPCSLWQADPWAIDCSDSSDNDSVPPLTPLISNHPGNANTVLEENGGSFVPKVNIEMVGCGPVSRPHPVPLESDLAW
;
A
#
# COMPACT_ATOMS: atom_id res chain seq x y z
N MET A 1 -10.91 72.78 -1.51
CA MET A 1 -10.87 72.55 -0.04
C MET A 1 -9.93 71.37 0.19
N ALA A 2 -8.65 71.61 0.53
CA ALA A 2 -8.10 71.56 1.90
C ALA A 2 -8.43 70.22 2.59
N SER A 3 -7.51 69.36 3.06
CA SER A 3 -6.21 69.53 3.73
C SER A 3 -5.51 68.14 3.83
N LYS A 4 -4.25 67.96 3.41
CA LYS A 4 -3.00 67.96 4.21
C LYS A 4 -2.94 66.99 5.41
N SER A 5 -2.00 66.03 5.37
CA SER A 5 -0.96 65.90 6.40
C SER A 5 0.25 65.12 5.86
N SER A 6 1.42 65.42 6.42
CA SER A 6 2.77 65.32 5.89
C SER A 6 3.74 64.83 6.96
N SER A 7 4.82 64.14 6.61
CA SER A 7 6.13 64.15 7.33
C SER A 7 7.16 63.33 6.53
N SER A 8 8.13 63.96 5.84
CA SER A 8 9.49 64.36 6.29
C SER A 8 10.55 63.28 5.99
N ARG A 9 11.36 63.38 4.93
CA ARG A 9 12.58 64.20 4.71
C ARG A 9 13.88 63.48 5.13
N ARG A 10 14.72 63.09 4.15
CA ARG A 10 16.17 63.33 4.19
C ARG A 10 16.80 63.26 2.79
N GLN A 11 17.33 64.41 2.38
CA GLN A 11 18.26 64.61 1.27
C GLN A 11 19.70 64.49 1.78
N THR A 12 20.56 63.89 0.98
CA THR A 12 22.02 64.10 0.91
C THR A 12 22.46 63.46 -0.41
N ARG A 13 23.41 63.93 -1.22
CA ARG A 13 24.14 65.19 -1.44
C ARG A 13 24.91 64.87 -2.72
N SER A 14 24.89 65.79 -3.69
CA SER A 14 25.53 65.65 -4.99
C SER A 14 27.06 65.79 -4.90
N THR A 15 27.78 65.07 -5.78
CA THR A 15 29.04 65.56 -6.38
C THR A 15 29.21 64.99 -7.80
N PRO A 16 29.60 65.81 -8.80
CA PRO A 16 29.73 65.39 -10.20
C PRO A 16 31.18 65.01 -10.54
N GLY A 17 31.35 64.04 -11.44
CA GLY A 17 32.63 63.69 -12.04
C GLY A 17 32.40 63.21 -13.47
N VAL A 18 32.78 64.06 -14.41
CA VAL A 18 32.80 63.82 -15.86
C VAL A 18 34.05 63.00 -16.18
N ASP A 19 33.89 61.93 -16.98
CA ASP A 19 34.84 61.65 -18.06
C ASP A 19 34.16 60.82 -19.17
N PRO A 20 34.43 61.13 -20.46
CA PRO A 20 33.85 60.48 -21.62
C PRO A 20 34.79 59.41 -22.21
N ASN A 21 34.21 58.60 -23.11
CA ASN A 21 34.87 57.62 -23.98
C ASN A 21 35.19 56.26 -23.35
N LEU A 22 34.36 55.28 -23.68
CA LEU A 22 34.79 54.05 -24.37
C LEU A 22 33.54 53.33 -24.88
N ALA A 23 33.46 53.22 -26.20
CA ALA A 23 32.46 52.41 -26.88
C ALA A 23 32.60 50.92 -26.49
N PRO A 24 31.49 50.18 -26.47
CA PRO A 24 31.52 48.83 -27.00
C PRO A 24 30.48 48.72 -28.13
N SER A 25 31.01 48.69 -29.34
CA SER A 25 30.35 48.05 -30.47
C SER A 25 30.16 46.55 -30.20
N ASN A 26 29.15 46.01 -30.87
CA ASN A 26 28.83 44.59 -31.08
C ASN A 26 27.75 44.03 -30.15
N THR A 27 26.52 44.44 -30.45
CA THR A 27 25.41 43.54 -30.79
C THR A 27 25.85 42.09 -31.03
N SER A 28 25.85 41.30 -29.96
CA SER A 28 25.61 39.86 -30.03
C SER A 28 24.25 39.64 -29.40
N THR A 29 23.21 39.77 -30.21
CA THR A 29 21.90 39.17 -29.94
C THR A 29 22.10 37.65 -30.00
N GLN A 30 22.75 37.09 -28.97
CA GLN A 30 22.51 35.71 -28.60
C GLN A 30 21.03 35.67 -28.25
N THR A 31 20.23 35.28 -29.24
CA THR A 31 18.91 34.73 -29.03
C THR A 31 19.09 33.66 -27.98
N ALA A 32 18.78 34.01 -26.73
CA ALA A 32 18.71 33.08 -25.63
C ALA A 32 17.77 31.99 -26.12
N LYS A 33 18.34 30.87 -26.55
CA LYS A 33 17.57 29.70 -26.96
C LYS A 33 16.74 29.38 -25.74
N SER A 34 15.46 29.73 -25.82
CA SER A 34 14.51 29.51 -24.75
C SER A 34 14.68 28.05 -24.34
N HIS A 35 15.28 27.85 -23.16
CA HIS A 35 15.42 26.54 -22.57
C HIS A 35 13.99 26.09 -22.28
N LYS A 36 13.36 25.45 -23.28
CA LYS A 36 12.04 24.86 -23.10
C LYS A 36 12.17 23.93 -21.90
N SER A 37 11.48 24.29 -20.82
CA SER A 37 11.48 23.54 -19.57
C SER A 37 11.14 22.08 -19.89
N ARG A 38 12.06 21.18 -19.54
CA ARG A 38 11.85 19.72 -19.64
C ARG A 38 11.06 19.27 -18.42
N ILE A 39 10.09 18.39 -18.63
CA ILE A 39 9.35 17.74 -17.55
C ILE A 39 10.19 16.59 -17.03
N THR A 40 10.63 16.71 -15.78
CA THR A 40 11.40 15.68 -15.08
C THR A 40 10.59 14.93 -14.04
N ALA A 41 9.51 15.54 -13.53
CA ALA A 41 8.64 14.96 -12.51
C ALA A 41 7.45 14.20 -13.11
N ALA A 42 7.14 13.03 -12.52
CA ALA A 42 6.01 12.19 -12.93
C ALA A 42 4.65 12.89 -12.72
N SER A 43 4.45 13.55 -11.58
CA SER A 43 3.22 14.30 -11.29
C SER A 43 2.95 15.40 -12.33
N VAL A 44 4.00 16.13 -12.74
CA VAL A 44 3.89 17.16 -13.78
C VAL A 44 3.57 16.56 -15.15
N LEU A 45 4.07 15.37 -15.46
CA LEU A 45 3.71 14.64 -16.68
C LEU A 45 2.26 14.17 -16.61
N ALA A 46 1.84 13.56 -15.50
CA ALA A 46 0.49 13.07 -15.27
C ALA A 46 -0.57 14.18 -15.38
N ALA A 47 -0.23 15.40 -14.97
CA ALA A 47 -1.08 16.59 -15.08
C ALA A 47 -1.25 17.12 -16.52
N LYS A 48 -0.34 16.79 -17.44
CA LYS A 48 -0.32 17.33 -18.81
C LYS A 48 -0.77 16.28 -19.80
N THR A 49 -2.08 16.25 -20.06
CA THR A 49 -2.74 15.24 -20.88
C THR A 49 -2.03 14.98 -22.20
N ASP A 50 -1.74 16.00 -23.01
CA ASP A 50 -1.08 15.84 -24.32
C ASP A 50 0.29 15.15 -24.23
N MET A 51 1.08 15.52 -23.23
CA MET A 51 2.41 14.94 -23.01
C MET A 51 2.35 13.55 -22.39
N PHE A 52 1.34 13.30 -21.54
CA PHE A 52 1.08 11.98 -20.99
C PHE A 52 0.61 11.00 -22.07
N GLU A 53 -0.27 11.42 -22.97
CA GLU A 53 -0.73 10.61 -24.11
C GLU A 53 0.43 10.23 -25.03
N GLU A 54 1.32 11.18 -25.32
CA GLU A 54 2.56 10.92 -26.06
C GLU A 54 3.44 9.89 -25.34
N TRP A 55 3.67 10.07 -24.04
CA TRP A 55 4.42 9.12 -23.21
C TRP A 55 3.79 7.73 -23.21
N ALA A 56 2.48 7.66 -23.00
CA ALA A 56 1.69 6.43 -22.94
C ALA A 56 1.77 5.64 -24.25
N SER A 57 1.65 6.34 -25.39
CA SER A 57 1.79 5.73 -26.71
C SER A 57 3.18 5.10 -26.91
N VAL A 58 4.23 5.76 -26.43
CA VAL A 58 5.62 5.29 -26.62
C VAL A 58 5.95 4.09 -25.74
N VAL A 59 5.44 4.07 -24.50
CA VAL A 59 5.56 2.91 -23.59
C VAL A 59 4.49 1.83 -23.85
N LYS A 60 3.65 2.06 -24.86
CA LYS A 60 2.60 1.17 -25.35
C LYS A 60 1.54 0.84 -24.29
N VAL A 61 1.15 1.79 -23.45
CA VAL A 61 -0.01 1.64 -22.56
C VAL A 61 -1.26 2.24 -23.18
N GLN A 62 -2.34 1.47 -23.20
CA GLN A 62 -3.64 1.94 -23.63
C GLN A 62 -4.22 2.90 -22.58
N LEU A 63 -4.67 4.06 -23.04
CA LEU A 63 -5.19 5.09 -22.15
C LEU A 63 -6.58 4.76 -21.63
N ALA A 64 -7.42 4.14 -22.45
CA ALA A 64 -8.75 3.71 -22.06
C ALA A 64 -8.66 2.50 -21.12
N ILE A 65 -9.40 2.57 -20.02
CA ILE A 65 -9.65 1.43 -19.14
C ILE A 65 -10.88 0.70 -19.69
N GLU A 66 -10.70 -0.54 -20.13
CA GLU A 66 -11.77 -1.36 -20.70
C GLU A 66 -12.68 -1.87 -19.58
N THR A 67 -13.99 -1.73 -19.75
CA THR A 67 -14.99 -2.20 -18.78
C THR A 67 -15.42 -3.64 -19.05
N GLU A 68 -15.20 -4.13 -20.27
CA GLU A 68 -15.54 -5.49 -20.68
C GLU A 68 -14.30 -6.38 -20.61
N LEU A 69 -14.40 -7.48 -19.87
CA LEU A 69 -13.31 -8.46 -19.78
C LEU A 69 -13.39 -9.44 -20.97
N PRO A 70 -12.27 -9.71 -21.66
CA PRO A 70 -12.22 -10.70 -22.72
C PRO A 70 -12.65 -12.09 -22.24
N ASP A 71 -13.32 -12.85 -23.11
CA ASP A 71 -13.69 -14.23 -22.83
C ASP A 71 -12.56 -15.21 -23.14
N THR A 72 -11.49 -15.15 -22.34
CA THR A 72 -10.33 -16.03 -22.49
C THR A 72 -9.87 -16.55 -21.12
N ALA A 73 -9.21 -17.71 -21.11
CA ALA A 73 -8.82 -18.42 -19.89
C ALA A 73 -8.00 -17.56 -18.91
N ILE A 74 -7.18 -16.64 -19.42
CA ILE A 74 -6.36 -15.76 -18.58
C ILE A 74 -7.21 -14.74 -17.79
N PHE A 75 -8.37 -14.33 -18.31
CA PHE A 75 -9.27 -13.39 -17.64
C PHE A 75 -10.27 -14.08 -16.70
N GLU A 76 -10.38 -15.42 -16.72
CA GLU A 76 -11.21 -16.16 -15.76
C GLU A 76 -10.79 -15.91 -14.32
N VAL A 77 -9.49 -15.67 -14.08
CA VAL A 77 -9.00 -15.30 -12.75
C VAL A 77 -9.57 -13.95 -12.28
N ILE A 78 -9.68 -12.98 -13.19
CA ILE A 78 -10.22 -11.66 -12.90
C ILE A 78 -11.74 -11.73 -12.68
N LYS A 79 -12.46 -12.45 -13.55
CA LYS A 79 -13.90 -12.71 -13.37
C LYS A 79 -14.19 -13.42 -12.05
N THR A 80 -13.34 -14.36 -11.66
CA THR A 80 -13.43 -15.05 -10.37
C THR A 80 -13.22 -14.08 -9.21
N LEU A 81 -12.20 -13.21 -9.28
CA LEU A 81 -11.99 -12.16 -8.27
C LEU A 81 -13.21 -11.24 -8.13
N GLN A 82 -13.78 -10.78 -9.24
CA GLN A 82 -15.01 -9.98 -9.23
C GLN A 82 -16.16 -10.73 -8.56
N GLY A 83 -16.42 -11.97 -8.98
CA GLY A 83 -17.49 -12.80 -8.43
C GLY A 83 -17.30 -13.12 -6.95
N ASP A 84 -16.07 -13.35 -6.51
CA ASP A 84 -15.72 -13.62 -5.12
C ASP A 84 -15.86 -12.38 -4.22
N SER A 85 -15.57 -11.19 -4.74
CA SER A 85 -15.74 -9.93 -4.00
C SER A 85 -17.20 -9.66 -3.59
N LEU A 86 -18.16 -10.26 -4.29
CA LEU A 86 -19.59 -10.17 -4.03
C LEU A 86 -20.11 -11.25 -3.07
N LYS A 87 -19.25 -12.15 -2.59
CA LYS A 87 -19.60 -13.23 -1.66
C LYS A 87 -19.34 -12.77 -0.24
N PHE A 88 -20.40 -12.48 0.50
CA PHE A 88 -20.30 -12.02 1.87
C PHE A 88 -20.37 -13.16 2.89
N PRO A 89 -19.55 -13.15 3.97
CA PRO A 89 -19.74 -14.03 5.11
C PRO A 89 -21.15 -13.93 5.69
N ASP A 90 -21.77 -15.08 5.99
CA ASP A 90 -23.14 -15.11 6.53
C ASP A 90 -23.29 -14.38 7.88
N TRP A 91 -22.20 -14.32 8.64
CA TRP A 91 -22.19 -13.63 9.93
C TRP A 91 -22.43 -12.12 9.78
N LEU A 92 -22.08 -11.49 8.66
CA LEU A 92 -22.37 -10.07 8.39
C LEU A 92 -23.87 -9.78 8.26
N LYS A 93 -24.69 -10.81 7.98
CA LYS A 93 -26.15 -10.69 7.90
C LYS A 93 -26.81 -10.80 9.28
N ASN A 94 -26.08 -11.33 10.27
CA ASN A 94 -26.56 -11.55 11.62
C ASN A 94 -26.01 -10.47 12.57
N PRO A 95 -26.81 -9.49 13.01
CA PRO A 95 -26.35 -8.44 13.92
C PRO A 95 -25.96 -8.96 15.31
N LYS A 96 -26.35 -10.20 15.66
CA LYS A 96 -26.00 -10.88 16.91
C LYS A 96 -24.75 -11.75 16.79
N SER A 97 -24.08 -11.76 15.64
CA SER A 97 -22.84 -12.52 15.48
C SER A 97 -21.76 -12.02 16.43
N LYS A 98 -21.07 -12.96 17.10
CA LYS A 98 -19.88 -12.67 17.93
C LYS A 98 -18.69 -12.10 17.14
N ASN A 99 -18.74 -12.18 15.81
CA ASN A 99 -17.70 -11.61 14.94
C ASN A 99 -17.84 -10.09 14.77
N TRP A 100 -18.95 -9.49 15.20
CA TRP A 100 -19.06 -8.04 15.28
C TRP A 100 -18.26 -7.52 16.48
N ARG A 101 -16.99 -7.17 16.25
CA ARG A 101 -16.09 -6.55 17.23
C ARG A 101 -16.02 -5.03 17.05
N LEU A 102 -17.18 -4.38 16.99
CA LEU A 102 -17.29 -2.94 16.78
C LEU A 102 -17.60 -2.22 18.09
N PRO A 103 -16.98 -1.04 18.35
CA PRO A 103 -17.38 -0.17 19.44
C PRO A 103 -18.87 0.20 19.36
N PRO A 104 -19.56 0.45 20.50
CA PRO A 104 -20.99 0.77 20.53
C PRO A 104 -21.40 1.94 19.63
N ALA A 105 -20.51 2.92 19.44
CA ALA A 105 -20.70 4.08 18.57
C ALA A 105 -21.01 3.69 17.10
N TYR A 106 -20.56 2.53 16.65
CA TYR A 106 -20.76 2.04 15.27
C TYR A 106 -21.91 1.04 15.12
N ASN A 107 -22.74 0.83 16.15
CA ASN A 107 -23.89 -0.07 16.07
C ASN A 107 -24.87 0.31 14.94
N LYS A 108 -25.07 1.62 14.70
CA LYS A 108 -25.88 2.09 13.57
C LYS A 108 -25.31 1.65 12.22
N CYS A 109 -23.98 1.67 12.06
CA CYS A 109 -23.30 1.20 10.86
C CYS A 109 -23.51 -0.31 10.68
N LYS A 110 -23.34 -1.09 11.75
CA LYS A 110 -23.61 -2.54 11.77
C LYS A 110 -25.03 -2.86 11.31
N ASP A 111 -26.03 -2.16 11.85
CA ASP A 111 -27.44 -2.37 11.50
C ASP A 111 -27.72 -2.00 10.04
N LYS A 112 -27.12 -0.91 9.55
CA LYS A 112 -27.18 -0.48 8.13
C LYS A 112 -26.59 -1.56 7.20
N ILE A 113 -25.41 -2.09 7.53
CA ILE A 113 -24.76 -3.18 6.78
C ILE A 113 -25.66 -4.43 6.78
N CYS A 114 -26.08 -4.89 7.96
CA CYS A 114 -26.95 -6.07 8.09
C CYS A 114 -28.24 -5.92 7.27
N SER A 115 -28.86 -4.74 7.32
CA SER A 115 -30.10 -4.43 6.59
C SER A 115 -29.88 -4.45 5.07
N LYS A 116 -28.80 -3.82 4.57
CA LYS A 116 -28.44 -3.85 3.14
C LYS A 116 -28.16 -5.28 2.67
N LEU A 117 -27.30 -6.02 3.38
CA LEU A 117 -26.92 -7.38 2.99
C LEU A 117 -28.07 -8.41 3.07
N LYS A 118 -29.11 -8.16 3.87
CA LYS A 118 -30.34 -8.98 3.87
C LYS A 118 -31.20 -8.77 2.63
N LYS A 119 -31.09 -7.61 1.97
CA LYS A 119 -31.83 -7.29 0.75
C LYS A 119 -31.14 -7.78 -0.52
N VAL A 120 -29.82 -8.02 -0.46
CA VAL A 120 -29.07 -8.65 -1.56
C VAL A 120 -29.70 -10.02 -1.86
N ASP A 121 -30.03 -10.25 -3.13
CA ASP A 121 -30.87 -11.36 -3.58
C ASP A 121 -30.36 -12.72 -3.07
N LYS A 122 -31.31 -13.61 -2.74
CA LYS A 122 -31.00 -14.98 -2.35
C LYS A 122 -30.41 -15.78 -3.52
N SER A 123 -30.66 -15.39 -4.77
CA SER A 123 -30.10 -16.05 -5.95
C SER A 123 -28.58 -15.93 -6.04
N THR A 124 -27.99 -14.85 -5.51
CA THR A 124 -26.55 -14.61 -5.41
C THR A 124 -25.88 -15.32 -4.22
N ARG A 125 -26.59 -16.22 -3.52
CA ARG A 125 -26.08 -17.02 -2.38
C ARG A 125 -25.12 -18.12 -2.83
N GLN A 126 -24.06 -17.76 -3.54
CA GLN A 126 -22.87 -18.59 -3.44
C GLN A 126 -22.37 -18.51 -2.00
N LYS A 127 -22.27 -19.67 -1.35
CA LYS A 127 -21.78 -19.76 0.02
C LYS A 127 -20.37 -19.17 0.02
N TYR A 128 -20.15 -18.17 0.87
CA TYR A 128 -18.81 -17.66 1.09
C TYR A 128 -17.94 -18.79 1.61
N SER A 129 -17.04 -19.26 0.76
CA SER A 129 -16.03 -20.27 1.10
C SER A 129 -14.67 -19.60 0.99
N PHE A 130 -14.20 -19.00 2.09
CA PHE A 130 -12.81 -18.57 2.21
C PHE A 130 -11.87 -19.76 2.51
N THR A 131 -12.27 -20.97 2.11
CA THR A 131 -11.63 -22.23 2.52
C THR A 131 -10.50 -22.67 1.59
N GLY A 132 -10.09 -21.82 0.63
CA GLY A 132 -8.98 -22.13 -0.28
C GLY A 132 -7.60 -22.28 0.39
N GLY A 133 -7.47 -21.95 1.68
CA GLY A 133 -6.20 -22.05 2.43
C GLY A 133 -6.31 -22.68 3.82
N GLY A 134 -7.43 -23.31 4.20
CA GLY A 134 -7.58 -23.97 5.50
C GLY A 134 -7.65 -23.05 6.73
N GLU A 135 -7.27 -21.78 6.61
CA GLU A 135 -7.20 -20.86 7.74
C GLU A 135 -8.51 -20.08 7.96
N SER A 136 -8.92 -20.03 9.22
CA SER A 136 -9.98 -19.15 9.69
C SER A 136 -9.56 -17.71 9.41
N ASN A 137 -10.26 -17.01 8.51
CA ASN A 137 -10.09 -15.57 8.25
C ASN A 137 -10.48 -14.75 9.51
N ALA A 138 -9.62 -14.83 10.52
CA ALA A 138 -9.75 -14.20 11.82
C ALA A 138 -9.48 -12.69 11.72
N GLY A 139 -8.82 -12.25 10.65
CA GLY A 139 -8.58 -10.85 10.33
C GLY A 139 -9.84 -10.09 9.91
N PHE A 140 -10.77 -10.70 9.17
CA PHE A 140 -11.92 -9.98 8.60
C PHE A 140 -12.79 -9.21 9.62
N PRO A 141 -13.07 -9.74 10.84
CA PRO A 141 -13.67 -8.95 11.93
C PRO A 141 -12.95 -7.64 12.29
N PHE A 142 -11.62 -7.59 12.19
CA PHE A 142 -10.84 -6.38 12.48
C PHE A 142 -10.93 -5.36 11.34
N ALA A 143 -10.90 -5.82 10.08
CA ALA A 143 -11.12 -4.96 8.91
C ALA A 143 -12.46 -4.20 8.98
N MET A 144 -13.49 -4.80 9.58
CA MET A 144 -14.78 -4.12 9.78
C MET A 144 -14.66 -2.86 10.63
N GLY A 145 -13.74 -2.82 11.60
CA GLY A 145 -13.46 -1.61 12.39
C GLY A 145 -12.98 -0.48 11.48
N ILE A 146 -11.98 -0.75 10.64
CA ILE A 146 -11.41 0.22 9.69
C ILE A 146 -12.49 0.68 8.69
N ILE A 147 -13.25 -0.24 8.11
CA ILE A 147 -14.33 0.07 7.14
C ILE A 147 -15.37 1.00 7.77
N THR A 148 -15.84 0.70 8.98
CA THR A 148 -16.85 1.55 9.65
C THR A 148 -16.29 2.92 10.03
N GLN A 149 -15.03 2.99 10.44
CA GLN A 149 -14.34 4.26 10.71
C GLN A 149 -14.17 5.10 9.44
N LEU A 150 -13.84 4.46 8.31
CA LEU A 150 -13.68 5.11 7.02
C LEU A 150 -15.00 5.73 6.53
N CYS A 151 -16.09 4.95 6.54
CA CYS A 151 -17.40 5.49 6.19
C CYS A 151 -17.84 6.60 7.14
N HIS A 152 -17.62 6.45 8.45
CA HIS A 152 -17.97 7.48 9.42
C HIS A 152 -17.16 8.77 9.21
N HIS A 153 -15.87 8.64 8.88
CA HIS A 153 -15.03 9.78 8.53
C HIS A 153 -15.59 10.51 7.30
N GLN A 154 -15.97 9.79 6.25
CA GLN A 154 -16.59 10.39 5.06
C GLN A 154 -17.92 11.10 5.35
N GLU A 155 -18.80 10.46 6.13
CA GLU A 155 -20.06 11.08 6.57
C GLU A 155 -19.81 12.40 7.32
N ARG A 156 -18.73 12.47 8.13
CA ARG A 156 -18.30 13.70 8.81
C ARG A 156 -17.70 14.73 7.86
N VAL A 157 -16.92 14.32 6.88
CA VAL A 157 -16.35 15.20 5.84
C VAL A 157 -17.48 15.90 5.10
N GLU A 158 -18.48 15.15 4.65
CA GLU A 158 -19.64 15.69 3.94
C GLU A 158 -20.47 16.63 4.80
N SER A 159 -20.77 16.21 6.04
CA SER A 159 -21.57 17.01 6.97
C SER A 159 -20.88 18.34 7.32
N ASN A 160 -19.54 18.36 7.31
CA ASN A 160 -18.73 19.54 7.61
C ASN A 160 -18.18 20.25 6.37
N ALA A 161 -18.58 19.88 5.14
CA ALA A 161 -18.07 20.50 3.92
C ALA A 161 -18.34 22.02 3.86
N THR A 162 -19.30 22.52 4.65
CA THR A 162 -19.57 23.97 4.82
C THR A 162 -18.58 24.67 5.77
N ARG A 163 -17.86 23.92 6.62
CA ARG A 163 -16.78 24.41 7.50
C ARG A 163 -15.43 24.19 6.82
N VAL A 164 -15.20 25.03 5.81
CA VAL A 164 -13.95 25.34 5.09
C VAL A 164 -12.69 24.61 5.62
N GLY A 165 -12.21 23.62 4.86
CA GLY A 165 -10.78 23.33 4.73
C GLY A 165 -10.13 22.29 5.65
N LEU A 166 -10.87 21.55 6.48
CA LEU A 166 -10.26 20.69 7.52
C LEU A 166 -10.07 19.22 7.18
N THR A 167 -10.43 18.74 5.98
CA THR A 167 -10.23 17.32 5.65
C THR A 167 -8.91 17.15 4.93
N SER A 168 -7.87 16.97 5.76
CA SER A 168 -6.55 16.63 5.25
C SER A 168 -6.65 15.32 4.47
N GLU A 169 -6.12 15.32 3.25
CA GLU A 169 -5.96 14.10 2.44
C GLU A 169 -5.28 12.98 3.23
N THR A 170 -4.37 13.38 4.12
CA THR A 170 -3.67 12.55 5.09
C THR A 170 -4.59 11.71 5.98
N ASP A 171 -5.71 12.27 6.49
CA ASP A 171 -6.61 11.53 7.38
C ASP A 171 -7.31 10.39 6.65
N LEU A 172 -7.75 10.65 5.41
CA LEU A 172 -8.39 9.63 4.58
C LEU A 172 -7.37 8.57 4.18
N ARG A 173 -6.19 9.01 3.75
CA ARG A 173 -5.10 8.13 3.34
C ARG A 173 -4.70 7.19 4.46
N PHE A 174 -4.60 7.67 5.70
CA PHE A 174 -4.31 6.81 6.86
C PHE A 174 -5.29 5.63 7.00
N LEU A 175 -6.58 5.87 6.80
CA LEU A 175 -7.60 4.82 6.91
C LEU A 175 -7.58 3.87 5.71
N LEU A 176 -7.32 4.38 4.50
CA LEU A 176 -7.21 3.55 3.30
C LEU A 176 -5.94 2.69 3.33
N ASP A 177 -4.80 3.27 3.67
CA ASP A 177 -3.54 2.56 3.87
C ASP A 177 -3.69 1.48 4.93
N GLY A 178 -4.37 1.79 6.05
CA GLY A 178 -4.69 0.81 7.08
C GLY A 178 -5.54 -0.36 6.56
N LEU A 179 -6.53 -0.09 5.71
CA LEU A 179 -7.38 -1.13 5.12
C LEU A 179 -6.62 -2.01 4.13
N ILE A 180 -5.76 -1.42 3.29
CA ILE A 180 -4.95 -2.13 2.30
C ILE A 180 -3.87 -2.97 2.99
N MET A 181 -3.17 -2.40 3.97
CA MET A 181 -2.19 -3.09 4.80
C MET A 181 -2.82 -4.28 5.51
N HIS A 182 -4.01 -4.13 6.09
CA HIS A 182 -4.75 -5.24 6.69
C HIS A 182 -5.11 -6.32 5.66
N GLY A 183 -5.41 -5.94 4.40
CA GLY A 183 -5.60 -6.89 3.31
C GLY A 183 -4.34 -7.69 2.95
N CYS A 184 -3.15 -7.18 3.27
CA CYS A 184 -1.87 -7.84 3.05
C CYS A 184 -1.47 -8.73 4.24
N ASP A 185 -1.47 -8.18 5.46
CA ASP A 185 -0.80 -8.75 6.64
C ASP A 185 -1.65 -9.76 7.44
N GLY A 186 -2.93 -9.92 7.13
CA GLY A 186 -3.93 -10.53 8.03
C GLY A 186 -3.76 -12.00 8.44
N ASP A 187 -2.83 -12.75 7.85
CA ASP A 187 -2.77 -14.22 7.98
C ASP A 187 -1.37 -14.76 8.34
N GLY A 188 -0.41 -13.92 8.75
CA GLY A 188 0.96 -14.38 9.09
C GLY A 188 1.84 -14.76 7.89
N ASP A 189 1.28 -14.73 6.69
CA ASP A 189 2.00 -14.84 5.42
C ASP A 189 2.78 -13.55 5.12
N GLU A 190 4.06 -13.51 5.51
CA GLU A 190 4.96 -12.35 5.35
C GLU A 190 5.41 -12.09 3.90
N PHE A 191 4.84 -12.77 2.90
CA PHE A 191 5.31 -12.64 1.52
C PHE A 191 4.76 -11.41 0.78
N LEU A 192 3.64 -10.84 1.22
CA LEU A 192 3.03 -9.67 0.59
C LEU A 192 3.19 -8.46 1.50
N ILE A 193 3.92 -7.45 1.03
CA ILE A 193 4.28 -6.28 1.82
C ILE A 193 3.59 -5.06 1.24
N TYR A 194 2.90 -4.29 2.09
CA TYR A 194 2.45 -2.95 1.76
C TYR A 194 3.49 -1.91 2.16
N SER A 195 3.77 -0.95 1.29
CA SER A 195 4.70 0.15 1.55
C SER A 195 4.20 1.42 0.91
N THR A 196 4.33 2.55 1.61
CA THR A 196 3.90 3.86 1.12
C THR A 196 5.08 4.62 0.49
N GLU A 197 4.78 5.60 -0.36
CA GLU A 197 5.77 6.54 -0.93
C GLU A 197 6.93 5.86 -1.67
N GLN A 198 6.64 4.81 -2.43
CA GLN A 198 7.69 4.04 -3.10
C GLN A 198 8.01 4.64 -4.48
N LYS A 199 9.30 4.93 -4.71
CA LYS A 199 9.81 5.37 -6.02
C LYS A 199 9.97 4.17 -6.96
N LEU A 200 9.18 4.14 -8.02
CA LEU A 200 9.19 3.12 -9.07
C LEU A 200 9.86 3.67 -10.34
N LYS A 201 10.70 2.85 -10.99
CA LYS A 201 11.38 3.16 -12.25
C LYS A 201 10.40 3.13 -13.41
N LEU A 202 10.62 4.02 -14.37
CA LEU A 202 9.91 4.03 -15.64
C LEU A 202 10.81 3.54 -16.77
N PRO A 203 10.23 2.97 -17.84
CA PRO A 203 11.00 2.47 -18.96
C PRO A 203 11.78 3.57 -19.69
N GLU A 204 12.95 3.20 -20.22
CA GLU A 204 13.75 4.09 -21.06
C GLU A 204 13.01 4.39 -22.36
N ILE A 205 12.78 5.67 -22.63
CA ILE A 205 12.24 6.15 -23.89
C ILE A 205 13.37 6.77 -24.69
N LYS A 206 13.56 6.27 -25.92
CA LYS A 206 14.54 6.85 -26.86
C LYS A 206 14.10 8.27 -27.22
N PRO A 207 15.01 9.27 -27.20
CA PRO A 207 14.68 10.66 -27.56
C PRO A 207 14.06 10.81 -28.95
N SER A 208 14.31 9.87 -29.88
CA SER A 208 13.72 9.88 -31.22
C SER A 208 12.23 9.56 -31.26
N LYS A 209 11.64 9.08 -30.15
CA LYS A 209 10.25 8.59 -30.11
C LYS A 209 9.31 9.50 -29.32
N ILE A 210 9.84 10.44 -28.55
CA ILE A 210 9.06 11.33 -27.71
C ILE A 210 9.64 12.74 -27.83
N SER A 211 8.81 13.75 -27.66
CA SER A 211 9.26 15.12 -27.59
C SER A 211 10.39 15.24 -26.56
N GLU A 212 11.46 15.96 -26.91
CA GLU A 212 12.61 16.20 -26.02
C GLU A 212 12.25 16.87 -24.69
N LYS A 213 10.97 17.20 -24.51
CA LYS A 213 10.37 17.79 -23.32
C LYS A 213 10.02 16.77 -22.24
N VAL A 214 9.87 15.47 -22.55
CA VAL A 214 9.49 14.45 -21.53
C VAL A 214 10.73 13.68 -21.06
N ASN A 215 11.11 13.90 -19.81
CA ASN A 215 12.28 13.28 -19.17
C ASN A 215 11.97 12.72 -17.78
N VAL A 216 10.90 11.94 -17.66
CA VAL A 216 10.55 11.30 -16.39
C VAL A 216 11.23 9.93 -16.28
N VAL A 217 11.99 9.72 -15.20
CA VAL A 217 12.75 8.48 -14.95
C VAL A 217 12.08 7.57 -13.92
N THR A 218 11.32 8.17 -13.00
CA THR A 218 10.67 7.48 -11.89
C THR A 218 9.30 8.10 -11.63
N THR A 219 8.40 7.34 -11.03
CA THR A 219 7.18 7.83 -10.40
C THR A 219 7.20 7.48 -8.92
N THR A 220 6.61 8.30 -8.06
CA THR A 220 6.39 7.95 -6.66
C THR A 220 4.92 7.59 -6.52
N ALA A 221 4.65 6.39 -6.00
CA ALA A 221 3.30 5.95 -5.72
C ALA A 221 2.95 6.15 -4.25
N ASP A 222 1.70 6.53 -3.97
CA ASP A 222 1.23 6.68 -2.59
C ASP A 222 1.30 5.37 -1.80
N GLY A 223 0.99 4.26 -2.46
CA GLY A 223 1.05 2.91 -1.90
C GLY A 223 1.48 1.87 -2.93
N VAL A 224 2.20 0.85 -2.47
CA VAL A 224 2.64 -0.29 -3.28
C VAL A 224 2.48 -1.57 -2.48
N THR A 225 1.76 -2.55 -3.04
CA THR A 225 1.84 -3.94 -2.56
C THR A 225 2.86 -4.69 -3.41
N SER A 226 3.74 -5.42 -2.74
CA SER A 226 4.83 -6.12 -3.41
C SER A 226 5.07 -7.50 -2.81
N LEU A 227 5.44 -8.46 -3.65
CA LEU A 227 5.80 -9.79 -3.23
C LEU A 227 7.29 -9.85 -2.94
N ASP A 228 7.60 -10.35 -1.77
CA ASP A 228 8.94 -10.69 -1.36
C ASP A 228 9.26 -12.14 -1.77
N ILE A 229 10.13 -12.26 -2.77
CA ILE A 229 10.55 -13.54 -3.33
C ILE A 229 11.94 -13.87 -2.79
N ASN A 230 11.96 -14.58 -1.68
CA ASN A 230 13.17 -15.14 -1.09
C ASN A 230 13.67 -16.32 -1.91
N ASP A 231 14.99 -16.52 -1.93
CA ASP A 231 15.69 -17.67 -2.52
C ASP A 231 15.40 -17.88 -4.02
N PHE A 232 15.17 -16.79 -4.76
CA PHE A 232 14.95 -16.84 -6.21
C PHE A 232 16.28 -16.87 -6.96
N GLU A 233 16.75 -18.09 -7.25
CA GLU A 233 18.05 -18.36 -7.87
C GLU A 233 18.40 -17.49 -9.12
N PRO A 234 17.47 -17.19 -10.06
CA PRO A 234 17.76 -16.33 -11.20
C PRO A 234 18.22 -14.93 -10.79
N TYR A 235 17.65 -14.39 -9.70
CA TYR A 235 18.01 -13.08 -9.19
C TYR A 235 19.31 -13.12 -8.37
N ASP A 236 19.59 -14.23 -7.69
CA ASP A 236 20.78 -14.40 -6.88
C ASP A 236 22.05 -14.67 -7.68
N LEU A 237 21.95 -15.53 -8.70
CA LEU A 237 23.10 -15.84 -9.55
C LEU A 237 23.42 -14.74 -10.56
N LEU A 238 22.43 -13.94 -10.97
CA LEU A 238 22.60 -12.90 -11.97
C LEU A 238 22.69 -11.51 -11.33
N VAL A 239 23.58 -11.34 -10.35
CA VAL A 239 23.76 -10.10 -9.56
C VAL A 239 23.88 -8.85 -10.45
N SER A 240 24.66 -8.93 -11.54
CA SER A 240 24.85 -7.81 -12.48
C SER A 240 23.59 -7.36 -13.22
N ARG A 241 22.52 -8.17 -13.15
CA ARG A 241 21.24 -7.92 -13.83
C ARG A 241 20.11 -7.53 -12.88
N ARG A 242 20.33 -7.58 -11.57
CA ARG A 242 19.36 -7.13 -10.56
C ARG A 242 18.81 -5.72 -10.84
N PRO A 243 19.60 -4.72 -11.28
CA PRO A 243 19.06 -3.39 -11.62
C PRO A 243 17.99 -3.41 -12.71
N ALA A 244 18.11 -4.33 -13.69
CA ALA A 244 17.14 -4.51 -14.77
C ALA A 244 15.89 -5.27 -14.28
N MET A 245 16.03 -6.19 -13.34
CA MET A 245 14.92 -6.98 -12.79
C MET A 245 14.15 -6.28 -11.65
N SER A 246 14.62 -5.13 -11.17
CA SER A 246 13.99 -4.37 -10.08
C SER A 246 13.27 -3.13 -10.62
N SER A 247 11.98 -3.05 -10.33
CA SER A 247 11.15 -1.86 -10.55
C SER A 247 11.43 -0.73 -9.55
N PHE A 248 12.00 -1.02 -8.38
CA PHE A 248 12.26 0.00 -7.36
C PHE A 248 13.48 0.85 -7.72
N SER A 249 13.35 2.16 -7.53
CA SER A 249 14.44 3.12 -7.71
C SER A 249 15.22 3.27 -6.41
N THR A 250 16.08 2.29 -6.12
CA THR A 250 16.99 2.33 -4.98
C THR A 250 18.41 2.55 -5.45
N LYS A 251 19.22 3.25 -4.64
CA LYS A 251 20.66 3.45 -4.89
C LYS A 251 21.39 2.12 -5.03
N TYR A 252 20.97 1.11 -4.27
CA TYR A 252 21.51 -0.24 -4.30
C TYR A 252 20.39 -1.25 -4.56
N PRO A 253 20.56 -2.20 -5.50
CA PRO A 253 19.60 -3.28 -5.69
C PRO A 253 19.42 -4.07 -4.40
N THR A 254 18.19 -4.45 -4.11
CA THR A 254 17.87 -5.33 -2.99
C THR A 254 18.53 -6.70 -3.17
N HIS A 255 18.84 -7.37 -2.06
CA HIS A 255 19.42 -8.72 -2.10
C HIS A 255 18.41 -9.77 -2.57
N ARG A 256 17.12 -9.53 -2.34
CA ARG A 256 15.99 -10.37 -2.76
C ARG A 256 15.19 -9.71 -3.87
N LEU A 257 14.47 -10.51 -4.64
CA LEU A 257 13.57 -10.01 -5.68
C LEU A 257 12.27 -9.51 -5.03
N ILE A 258 11.98 -8.23 -5.23
CA ILE A 258 10.71 -7.62 -4.81
C ILE A 258 9.89 -7.35 -6.06
N LEU A 259 8.75 -8.05 -6.21
CA LEU A 259 7.88 -7.96 -7.37
C LEU A 259 6.69 -7.04 -7.07
N VAL A 260 6.48 -5.99 -7.85
CA VAL A 260 5.32 -5.12 -7.67
C VAL A 260 4.05 -5.85 -8.10
N HIS A 261 3.03 -5.87 -7.23
CA HIS A 261 1.74 -6.50 -7.46
C HIS A 261 0.63 -5.48 -7.68
N CYS A 262 0.54 -4.49 -6.80
CA CYS A 262 -0.45 -3.42 -6.87
C CYS A 262 0.21 -2.07 -6.62
N VAL A 263 -0.29 -1.04 -7.31
CA VAL A 263 0.03 0.37 -7.04
C VAL A 263 -1.23 1.09 -6.61
N VAL A 264 -1.10 2.07 -5.72
CA VAL A 264 -2.20 2.85 -5.15
C VAL A 264 -1.89 4.34 -5.27
N GLU A 265 -2.88 5.13 -5.72
CA GLU A 265 -2.80 6.59 -5.82
C GLU A 265 -4.06 7.27 -5.28
N TYR A 266 -3.90 8.28 -4.43
CA TYR A 266 -4.97 9.00 -3.73
C TYR A 266 -5.00 10.48 -4.13
N GLU A 267 -5.06 10.76 -5.43
CA GLU A 267 -5.05 12.14 -5.92
C GLU A 267 -6.47 12.68 -6.19
N ARG A 268 -6.82 13.81 -5.57
CA ARG A 268 -8.18 14.41 -5.66
C ARG A 268 -8.50 15.05 -7.01
N GLU A 269 -7.49 15.45 -7.80
CA GLU A 269 -7.67 16.26 -9.02
C GLU A 269 -7.58 15.44 -10.32
N GLY A 270 -7.80 14.13 -10.26
CA GLY A 270 -7.85 13.27 -11.46
C GLY A 270 -6.48 12.90 -12.05
N MET A 271 -5.38 13.34 -11.44
CA MET A 271 -4.02 12.91 -11.81
C MET A 271 -3.70 11.49 -11.36
N GLY A 272 -4.42 11.00 -10.34
CA GLY A 272 -4.21 9.67 -9.75
C GLY A 272 -4.35 8.54 -10.75
N GLU A 273 -5.26 8.65 -11.73
CA GLU A 273 -5.37 7.66 -12.81
C GLU A 273 -4.09 7.59 -13.64
N ASN A 274 -3.51 8.73 -14.01
CA ASN A 274 -2.31 8.78 -14.83
C ASN A 274 -1.06 8.30 -14.06
N GLN A 275 -0.91 8.67 -12.79
CA GLN A 275 0.16 8.14 -11.93
C GLN A 275 0.00 6.63 -11.71
N MET A 276 -1.22 6.15 -11.48
CA MET A 276 -1.52 4.72 -11.31
C MET A 276 -1.13 3.94 -12.56
N LYS A 277 -1.42 4.46 -13.76
CA LYS A 277 -0.95 3.90 -15.04
C LYS A 277 0.58 3.84 -15.11
N MET A 278 1.28 4.89 -14.67
CA MET A 278 2.76 4.89 -14.62
C MET A 278 3.30 3.81 -13.67
N GLY A 279 2.65 3.62 -12.52
CA GLY A 279 2.95 2.55 -11.58
C GLY A 279 2.72 1.15 -12.17
N ILE A 280 1.56 0.91 -12.79
CA ILE A 280 1.26 -0.35 -13.49
C ILE A 280 2.30 -0.63 -14.59
N VAL A 281 2.68 0.39 -15.37
CA VAL A 281 3.73 0.25 -16.40
C VAL A 281 5.04 -0.23 -15.77
N SER A 282 5.46 0.33 -14.63
CA SER A 282 6.65 -0.14 -13.91
C SER A 282 6.56 -1.62 -13.53
N ALA A 283 5.44 -2.03 -12.92
CA ALA A 283 5.18 -3.40 -12.50
C ALA A 283 5.19 -4.40 -13.68
N LEU A 284 4.51 -4.05 -14.78
CA LEU A 284 4.43 -4.89 -15.96
C LEU A 284 5.75 -4.96 -16.74
N TYR A 285 6.52 -3.87 -16.78
CA TYR A 285 7.87 -3.91 -17.37
C TYR A 285 8.79 -4.84 -16.57
N GLN A 286 8.71 -4.81 -15.23
CA GLN A 286 9.44 -5.75 -14.38
C GLN A 286 9.07 -7.20 -14.71
N LYS A 287 7.75 -7.51 -14.75
CA LYS A 287 7.24 -8.85 -15.14
C LYS A 287 7.72 -9.26 -16.53
N ARG A 288 7.76 -8.33 -17.49
CA ARG A 288 8.27 -8.58 -18.85
C ARG A 288 9.76 -8.89 -18.88
N VAL A 289 10.57 -8.18 -18.11
CA VAL A 289 12.01 -8.46 -17.96
C VAL A 289 12.24 -9.85 -17.36
N LEU A 290 11.40 -10.25 -16.41
CA LEU A 290 11.44 -11.57 -15.77
C LEU A 290 10.83 -12.70 -16.62
N GLY A 291 10.23 -12.39 -17.78
CA GLY A 291 9.62 -13.39 -18.66
C GLY A 291 8.23 -13.89 -18.22
N ILE A 292 7.58 -13.24 -17.25
CA ILE A 292 6.28 -13.65 -16.66
C ILE A 292 5.12 -12.74 -17.12
N GLN A 293 5.00 -12.56 -18.43
CA GLN A 293 4.09 -11.57 -19.04
C GLN A 293 2.59 -11.87 -18.86
N GLN A 294 2.25 -13.11 -18.50
CA GLN A 294 0.86 -13.55 -18.29
C GLN A 294 0.30 -13.19 -16.90
N GLN A 295 1.08 -12.55 -16.03
CA GLN A 295 0.62 -12.10 -14.73
C GLN A 295 0.08 -10.68 -14.80
N PHE A 296 -1.06 -10.44 -14.17
CA PHE A 296 -1.60 -9.09 -14.00
C PHE A 296 -0.76 -8.26 -13.02
N ALA A 297 -0.79 -6.95 -13.20
CA ALA A 297 -0.45 -5.97 -12.17
C ALA A 297 -1.69 -5.12 -11.88
N PHE A 298 -1.93 -4.77 -10.63
CA PHE A 298 -3.12 -4.05 -10.21
C PHE A 298 -2.82 -2.57 -9.96
N GLY A 299 -3.84 -1.74 -10.14
CA GLY A 299 -3.83 -0.34 -9.78
C GLY A 299 -5.10 0.00 -9.02
N ILE A 300 -4.96 0.79 -7.96
CA ILE A 300 -6.07 1.34 -7.20
C ILE A 300 -5.92 2.85 -7.27
N PHE A 301 -6.96 3.57 -7.66
CA PHE A 301 -6.91 5.02 -7.61
C PHE A 301 -8.21 5.62 -7.10
N GLN A 302 -8.09 6.75 -6.42
CA GLN A 302 -9.23 7.55 -5.99
C GLN A 302 -9.72 8.46 -7.13
N PHE A 303 -11.04 8.52 -7.31
CA PHE A 303 -11.67 9.46 -8.23
C PHE A 303 -12.86 10.14 -7.55
N SER A 304 -13.24 11.33 -8.04
CA SER A 304 -14.37 12.14 -7.53
C SER A 304 -14.42 12.35 -6.00
N GLY A 305 -13.28 12.26 -5.30
CA GLY A 305 -13.15 12.42 -3.85
C GLY A 305 -13.72 11.28 -2.98
N VAL A 306 -14.65 10.47 -3.50
CA VAL A 306 -15.32 9.38 -2.76
C VAL A 306 -15.36 8.06 -3.51
N GLY A 307 -14.94 8.05 -4.77
CA GLY A 307 -14.82 6.85 -5.58
C GLY A 307 -13.44 6.22 -5.47
N LEU A 308 -13.38 4.90 -5.48
CA LEU A 308 -12.17 4.11 -5.68
C LEU A 308 -12.38 3.21 -6.89
N GLN A 309 -11.41 3.16 -7.79
CA GLN A 309 -11.45 2.23 -8.91
C GLN A 309 -10.26 1.28 -8.83
N VAL A 310 -10.52 0.00 -9.07
CA VAL A 310 -9.50 -1.05 -9.14
C VAL A 310 -9.37 -1.50 -10.59
N VAL A 311 -8.15 -1.49 -11.09
CA VAL A 311 -7.78 -1.78 -12.48
C VAL A 311 -6.77 -2.93 -12.49
N ALA A 312 -6.88 -3.83 -13.45
CA ALA A 312 -5.85 -4.81 -13.76
C ALA A 312 -5.20 -4.47 -15.10
N GLY A 313 -3.88 -4.38 -15.11
CA GLY A 313 -3.05 -4.24 -16.29
C GLY A 313 -2.40 -5.56 -16.68
N ILE A 314 -2.28 -5.81 -17.99
CA ILE A 314 -1.57 -6.97 -18.54
C ILE A 314 -0.93 -6.65 -19.89
N TRP A 315 0.11 -7.38 -20.26
CA TRP A 315 0.63 -7.38 -21.62
C TRP A 315 -0.25 -8.22 -22.55
N GLU A 316 -0.82 -7.60 -23.57
CA GLU A 316 -1.44 -8.28 -24.71
C GLU A 316 -0.60 -8.06 -25.96
N GLY A 317 0.19 -9.09 -26.28
CA GLY A 317 1.24 -8.99 -27.28
C GLY A 317 2.26 -7.93 -26.87
N ASP A 318 2.20 -6.78 -27.53
CA ASP A 318 3.16 -5.70 -27.36
C ASP A 318 2.58 -4.47 -26.66
N ILE A 319 1.30 -4.49 -26.28
CA ILE A 319 0.58 -3.36 -25.68
C ILE A 319 0.20 -3.73 -24.24
N ILE A 320 0.30 -2.78 -23.33
CA ILE A 320 -0.29 -2.87 -21.99
C ILE A 320 -1.74 -2.44 -22.11
N LYS A 321 -2.65 -3.36 -21.81
CA LYS A 321 -4.08 -3.08 -21.68
C LYS A 321 -4.49 -2.99 -20.23
N LEU A 322 -5.55 -2.22 -19.98
CA LEU A 322 -6.07 -1.93 -18.65
C LEU A 322 -7.54 -2.28 -18.61
N TYR A 323 -7.95 -2.97 -17.56
CA TYR A 323 -9.30 -3.47 -17.39
C TYR A 323 -9.85 -3.06 -16.03
N GLN A 324 -11.07 -2.54 -16.00
CA GLN A 324 -11.76 -2.23 -14.76
C GLN A 324 -12.19 -3.53 -14.08
N ILE A 325 -11.77 -3.69 -12.82
CA ILE A 325 -12.12 -4.85 -11.99
C ILE A 325 -13.24 -4.49 -11.03
N GLY A 326 -13.21 -3.29 -10.47
CA GLY A 326 -14.23 -2.86 -9.54
C GLY A 326 -14.26 -1.35 -9.40
N GLU A 327 -15.42 -0.85 -9.02
CA GLU A 327 -15.65 0.55 -8.67
C GLU A 327 -16.37 0.57 -7.33
N TYR A 328 -15.84 1.35 -6.40
CA TYR A 328 -16.23 1.32 -5.00
C TYR A 328 -16.46 2.73 -4.47
N SER A 329 -17.33 2.83 -3.47
CA SER A 329 -17.65 4.10 -2.81
C SER A 329 -17.18 4.08 -1.36
N LEU A 330 -16.40 5.09 -0.98
CA LEU A 330 -15.97 5.33 0.40
C LEU A 330 -17.16 5.64 1.35
N GLN A 331 -18.31 6.02 0.80
CA GLN A 331 -19.54 6.31 1.54
C GLN A 331 -20.39 5.05 1.79
N ASP A 332 -20.23 4.01 0.96
CA ASP A 332 -21.01 2.79 1.08
C ASP A 332 -20.22 1.69 1.77
N HIS A 333 -20.69 1.32 2.96
CA HIS A 333 -20.10 0.27 3.77
C HIS A 333 -20.08 -1.08 3.04
N VAL A 334 -21.11 -1.40 2.25
CA VAL A 334 -21.14 -2.67 1.50
C VAL A 334 -20.10 -2.65 0.38
N SER A 335 -19.97 -1.52 -0.30
CA SER A 335 -18.97 -1.32 -1.34
C SER A 335 -17.54 -1.43 -0.81
N LEU A 336 -17.25 -0.88 0.37
CA LEU A 336 -15.95 -1.08 1.03
C LEU A 336 -15.70 -2.52 1.51
N ILE A 337 -16.76 -3.26 1.87
CA ILE A 337 -16.63 -4.69 2.16
C ILE A 337 -16.26 -5.44 0.88
N GLU A 338 -16.92 -5.16 -0.25
CA GLU A 338 -16.59 -5.76 -1.55
C GLU A 338 -15.15 -5.43 -1.96
N PHE A 339 -14.73 -4.18 -1.80
CA PHE A 339 -13.35 -3.75 -2.03
C PHE A 339 -12.36 -4.55 -1.17
N HIS A 340 -12.62 -4.69 0.14
CA HIS A 340 -11.73 -5.45 1.01
C HIS A 340 -11.70 -6.95 0.65
N LEU A 341 -12.83 -7.53 0.25
CA LEU A 341 -12.88 -8.91 -0.27
C LEU A 341 -12.10 -9.06 -1.58
N LEU A 342 -12.12 -8.05 -2.46
CA LEU A 342 -11.30 -8.02 -3.66
C LEU A 342 -9.80 -7.99 -3.30
N LEU A 343 -9.38 -7.15 -2.34
CA LEU A 343 -7.99 -7.11 -1.86
C LEU A 343 -7.52 -8.48 -1.36
N LEU A 344 -8.37 -9.18 -0.61
CA LEU A 344 -8.09 -10.53 -0.15
C LEU A 344 -7.96 -11.54 -1.31
N GLY A 345 -8.79 -11.42 -2.35
CA GLY A 345 -8.65 -12.20 -3.57
C GLY A 345 -7.32 -11.91 -4.30
N MET A 346 -6.96 -10.63 -4.43
CA MET A 346 -5.70 -10.19 -5.03
C MET A 346 -4.48 -10.71 -4.26
N LYS A 347 -4.55 -10.81 -2.91
CA LYS A 347 -3.50 -11.42 -2.09
C LYS A 347 -3.32 -12.90 -2.42
N ARG A 348 -4.40 -13.68 -2.56
CA ARG A 348 -4.29 -15.10 -2.95
C ARG A 348 -3.70 -15.27 -4.33
N LEU A 349 -4.13 -14.43 -5.28
CA LEU A 349 -3.54 -14.42 -6.62
C LEU A 349 -2.04 -14.09 -6.57
N ALA A 350 -1.61 -13.20 -5.65
CA ALA A 350 -0.20 -12.96 -5.42
C ALA A 350 0.53 -14.23 -4.92
N ALA A 351 -0.06 -15.00 -4.01
CA ALA A 351 0.51 -16.28 -3.58
C ALA A 351 0.69 -17.26 -4.76
N GLU A 352 -0.33 -17.37 -5.63
CA GLU A 352 -0.26 -18.19 -6.84
C GLU A 352 0.84 -17.70 -7.80
N TYR A 353 0.95 -16.38 -8.00
CA TYR A 353 2.01 -15.78 -8.81
C TYR A 353 3.41 -16.00 -8.27
N LYS A 354 3.57 -15.96 -6.94
CA LYS A 354 4.83 -16.31 -6.28
C LYS A 354 5.16 -17.78 -6.55
N GLN A 355 4.22 -18.70 -6.37
CA GLN A 355 4.46 -20.11 -6.60
C GLN A 355 4.83 -20.40 -8.06
N GLN A 356 4.06 -19.86 -9.03
CA GLN A 356 4.36 -19.99 -10.46
C GLN A 356 5.76 -19.47 -10.82
N LEU A 357 6.17 -18.36 -10.21
CA LEU A 357 7.51 -17.80 -10.41
C LEU A 357 8.60 -18.75 -9.89
N MET A 358 8.41 -19.29 -8.69
CA MET A 358 9.35 -20.25 -8.08
C MET A 358 9.42 -21.55 -8.91
N ASP A 359 8.28 -22.08 -9.35
CA ASP A 359 8.22 -23.30 -10.17
C ASP A 359 8.90 -23.10 -11.53
N SER A 360 8.94 -21.86 -12.03
CA SER A 360 9.58 -21.51 -13.31
C SER A 360 11.06 -21.11 -13.18
N SER A 361 11.64 -21.16 -11.97
CA SER A 361 12.97 -20.62 -11.65
C SER A 361 14.07 -21.07 -12.62
N ASP A 362 14.26 -22.38 -12.81
CA ASP A 362 15.35 -22.93 -13.64
C ASP A 362 15.21 -22.55 -15.12
N THR A 363 13.97 -22.55 -15.61
CA THR A 363 13.64 -22.17 -16.98
C THR A 363 13.94 -20.69 -17.19
N LEU A 364 13.57 -19.84 -16.24
CA LEU A 364 13.85 -18.40 -16.29
C LEU A 364 15.33 -18.10 -16.18
N LEU A 365 16.08 -18.79 -15.30
CA LEU A 365 17.54 -18.66 -15.21
C LEU A 365 18.21 -18.95 -16.56
N SER A 366 17.81 -20.04 -17.21
CA SER A 366 18.34 -20.45 -18.50
C SER A 366 17.98 -19.45 -19.60
N ALA A 367 16.73 -19.01 -19.65
CA ALA A 367 16.25 -18.01 -20.61
C ALA A 367 16.97 -16.67 -20.45
N LEU A 368 17.12 -16.19 -19.20
CA LEU A 368 17.85 -14.97 -18.91
C LEU A 368 19.32 -15.13 -19.34
N LYS A 369 20.01 -16.20 -18.96
CA LYS A 369 21.40 -16.44 -19.39
C LYS A 369 21.55 -16.35 -20.90
N ALA A 370 20.67 -17.00 -21.66
CA ALA A 370 20.70 -17.02 -23.12
C ALA A 370 20.35 -15.67 -23.76
N LYS A 371 19.35 -14.96 -23.23
CA LYS A 371 18.86 -13.68 -23.76
C LYS A 371 18.78 -12.65 -22.64
N PRO A 372 19.83 -11.82 -22.47
CA PRO A 372 19.81 -10.73 -21.51
C PRO A 372 18.60 -9.80 -21.74
N PRO A 373 17.94 -9.30 -20.68
CA PRO A 373 16.84 -8.36 -20.81
C PRO A 373 17.24 -7.15 -21.65
N THR A 374 16.53 -6.92 -22.75
CA THR A 374 16.76 -5.76 -23.63
C THR A 374 15.96 -4.53 -23.21
N HIS A 375 14.93 -4.72 -22.38
CA HIS A 375 14.16 -3.63 -21.80
C HIS A 375 15.01 -2.91 -20.76
N ARG A 376 15.20 -1.60 -20.96
CA ARG A 376 16.01 -0.76 -20.09
C ARG A 376 15.12 0.18 -19.30
N TRP A 377 15.53 0.43 -18.07
CA TRP A 377 14.97 1.52 -17.26
C TRP A 377 15.60 2.84 -17.68
N ALA A 378 14.83 3.92 -17.59
CA ALA A 378 15.37 5.25 -17.80
C ALA A 378 16.43 5.55 -16.71
N THR A 379 17.58 6.10 -17.09
CA THR A 379 18.60 6.55 -16.14
C THR A 379 18.83 8.05 -16.28
N PRO A 380 19.30 8.75 -15.22
CA PRO A 380 19.68 10.15 -15.33
C PRO A 380 20.76 10.41 -16.41
N GLU A 381 21.69 9.45 -16.58
CA GLU A 381 22.87 9.56 -17.45
C GLU A 381 22.55 9.38 -18.93
N THR A 382 21.61 8.49 -19.28
CA THR A 382 21.29 8.14 -20.68
C THR A 382 20.66 9.28 -21.47
N ARG A 383 20.26 10.38 -20.81
CA ARG A 383 19.51 11.47 -21.44
C ARG A 383 20.23 12.82 -21.52
N GLY A 384 21.56 12.81 -21.36
CA GLY A 384 22.45 13.86 -21.88
C GLY A 384 22.35 15.22 -21.19
N THR A 385 21.93 15.25 -19.94
CA THR A 385 21.88 16.48 -19.15
C THR A 385 23.22 16.75 -18.47
N GLY A 386 24.04 17.60 -19.08
CA GLY A 386 25.06 18.38 -18.36
C GLY A 386 24.42 19.47 -17.47
N THR A 387 23.27 19.18 -16.85
CA THR A 387 22.61 20.10 -15.93
C THR A 387 23.09 19.83 -14.51
N ILE A 388 23.29 20.94 -13.81
CA ILE A 388 23.67 21.05 -12.40
C ILE A 388 22.85 20.03 -11.59
N PRO A 389 23.48 19.16 -10.78
CA PRO A 389 22.77 18.22 -9.94
C PRO A 389 21.74 18.98 -9.12
N GLU A 390 20.47 18.59 -9.24
CA GLU A 390 19.45 18.98 -8.26
C GLU A 390 20.02 18.59 -6.88
N THR A 391 20.03 19.57 -5.97
CA THR A 391 20.66 19.44 -4.66
C THR A 391 20.20 18.15 -3.98
N PRO A 392 21.14 17.27 -3.54
CA PRO A 392 20.82 15.99 -2.95
C PRO A 392 20.30 16.20 -1.52
N GLU A 393 19.05 16.60 -1.37
CA GLU A 393 18.42 16.82 -0.06
C GLU A 393 17.22 15.91 0.24
N GLU A 394 16.87 14.98 -0.65
CA GLU A 394 16.17 13.76 -0.23
C GLU A 394 17.20 12.67 0.01
N GLN A 395 17.50 12.41 1.28
CA GLN A 395 18.26 11.21 1.65
C GLN A 395 17.41 9.98 1.26
N ASP A 396 17.82 9.30 0.19
CA ASP A 396 17.31 7.98 -0.18
C ASP A 396 17.66 6.99 0.95
N HIS A 397 16.81 6.93 1.97
CA HIS A 397 16.85 5.85 2.93
C HIS A 397 16.51 4.55 2.19
N PRO A 398 17.21 3.42 2.47
CA PRO A 398 16.80 2.13 1.92
C PRO A 398 15.33 1.90 2.26
N PRO A 399 14.55 1.16 1.43
CA PRO A 399 13.17 0.82 1.74
C PRO A 399 13.14 0.20 3.14
N GLN A 400 12.75 1.01 4.13
CA GLN A 400 12.70 0.57 5.51
C GLN A 400 11.46 -0.29 5.59
N HIS A 401 11.67 -1.61 5.61
CA HIS A 401 10.64 -2.54 6.03
C HIS A 401 10.14 -2.10 7.41
N GLY A 402 8.85 -1.76 7.47
CA GLY A 402 8.03 -1.53 8.66
C GLY A 402 8.77 -1.14 9.94
N GLY A 403 8.88 0.16 10.20
CA GLY A 403 9.31 0.64 11.51
C GLY A 403 9.39 2.15 11.68
N GLY A 404 9.57 2.90 10.59
CA GLY A 404 9.66 4.36 10.59
C GLY A 404 8.45 5.00 9.92
N SER A 405 7.36 5.19 10.66
CA SER A 405 6.25 6.04 10.21
C SER A 405 6.76 7.46 9.94
N SER A 406 6.27 8.07 8.85
CA SER A 406 6.45 9.48 8.46
C SER A 406 5.95 10.51 9.50
N PHE A 407 5.47 10.05 10.66
CA PHE A 407 5.16 10.85 11.84
C PHE A 407 6.30 11.78 12.28
N GLN A 408 7.58 11.41 12.07
CA GLN A 408 8.70 12.24 12.52
C GLN A 408 8.92 13.51 11.69
N HIS A 409 8.55 13.51 10.39
CA HIS A 409 8.72 14.70 9.56
C HIS A 409 7.58 15.72 9.74
N GLY A 410 6.33 15.28 9.94
CA GLY A 410 5.22 16.17 10.29
C GLY A 410 5.38 16.87 11.65
N LEU A 411 6.12 16.26 12.58
CA LEU A 411 6.46 16.86 13.88
C LEU A 411 7.59 17.90 13.79
N SER A 412 8.39 17.88 12.72
CA SER A 412 9.50 18.82 12.52
C SER A 412 9.00 20.21 12.15
N THR A 413 7.87 20.31 11.46
CA THR A 413 7.15 21.56 11.13
C THR A 413 6.24 22.06 12.25
N LEU A 414 6.00 21.27 13.30
CA LEU A 414 5.35 21.69 14.56
C LEU A 414 6.32 22.38 15.54
N GLY A 415 7.51 22.76 15.06
CA GLY A 415 8.54 23.49 15.79
C GLY A 415 8.10 24.89 16.22
N ARG A 416 7.23 24.96 17.23
CA ARG A 416 7.03 26.09 18.16
C ARG A 416 6.08 25.80 19.32
N TRP A 417 5.52 24.60 19.42
CA TRP A 417 4.67 24.22 20.56
C TRP A 417 5.54 23.64 21.68
N ASP A 418 5.45 24.27 22.86
CA ASP A 418 6.03 23.76 24.10
C ASP A 418 5.51 22.33 24.35
N ILE A 419 6.36 21.46 24.88
CA ILE A 419 5.99 20.10 25.32
C ILE A 419 4.79 20.15 26.27
N VAL A 420 4.73 21.20 27.10
CA VAL A 420 3.62 21.42 28.03
C VAL A 420 2.30 21.63 27.27
N ASP A 421 2.29 22.42 26.20
CA ASP A 421 1.10 22.68 25.39
C ASP A 421 0.62 21.43 24.65
N ARG A 422 1.55 20.57 24.21
CA ARG A 422 1.20 19.29 23.58
C ARG A 422 0.55 18.34 24.57
N ILE A 423 1.13 18.22 25.76
CA ILE A 423 0.57 17.39 26.84
C ILE A 423 -0.80 17.96 27.24
N TYR A 424 -0.94 19.28 27.30
CA TYR A 424 -2.21 19.92 27.64
C TYR A 424 -3.28 19.69 26.56
N ALA A 425 -2.98 19.95 25.29
CA ALA A 425 -3.91 19.76 24.18
C ALA A 425 -4.29 18.28 23.99
N PHE A 426 -3.35 17.36 24.18
CA PHE A 426 -3.62 15.92 24.17
C PHE A 426 -4.53 15.52 25.35
N ASN A 427 -4.24 15.99 26.56
CA ASN A 427 -5.09 15.75 27.72
C ASN A 427 -6.46 16.41 27.59
N GLU A 428 -6.56 17.57 26.95
CA GLU A 428 -7.83 18.26 26.67
C GLU A 428 -8.63 17.50 25.61
N SER A 429 -7.98 16.99 24.57
CA SER A 429 -8.59 16.09 23.57
C SER A 429 -9.13 14.82 24.22
N ILE A 430 -8.40 14.24 25.17
CA ILE A 430 -8.85 13.05 25.92
C ILE A 430 -10.00 13.41 26.87
N ARG A 431 -9.96 14.56 27.54
CA ARG A 431 -11.03 15.00 28.45
C ARG A 431 -12.32 15.38 27.73
N ASN A 432 -12.22 15.87 26.50
CA ASN A 432 -13.36 16.19 25.64
C ASN A 432 -13.87 14.97 24.86
N CYS A 433 -13.14 13.85 24.88
CA CYS A 433 -13.68 12.56 24.49
C CYS A 433 -14.51 12.00 25.64
N ASP A 434 -15.79 11.73 25.40
CA ASP A 434 -16.72 11.19 26.39
C ASP A 434 -16.14 9.89 27.01
N PRO A 435 -15.73 9.89 28.30
CA PRO A 435 -14.95 8.82 28.93
C PRO A 435 -15.69 7.48 28.98
N CYS A 436 -17.00 7.45 28.75
CA CYS A 436 -17.81 6.23 28.77
C CYS A 436 -17.72 5.39 27.47
N SER A 437 -17.01 5.85 26.43
CA SER A 437 -17.06 5.20 25.12
C SER A 437 -15.85 4.33 24.74
N LEU A 438 -14.74 4.35 25.51
CA LEU A 438 -13.48 3.78 25.02
C LEU A 438 -12.84 2.65 25.86
N TRP A 439 -13.19 2.46 27.15
CA TRP A 439 -12.50 1.45 27.99
C TRP A 439 -13.41 0.78 29.02
N GLN A 440 -14.29 -0.12 28.59
CA GLN A 440 -14.76 -1.23 29.42
C GLN A 440 -14.96 -2.48 28.56
N ALA A 441 -13.91 -3.27 28.40
CA ALA A 441 -13.99 -4.68 28.07
C ALA A 441 -12.74 -5.38 28.60
N ASP A 442 -12.85 -5.99 29.78
CA ASP A 442 -11.87 -6.96 30.28
C ASP A 442 -11.95 -8.25 29.44
N PRO A 443 -10.84 -8.76 28.87
CA PRO A 443 -10.90 -9.95 28.00
C PRO A 443 -10.81 -11.32 28.71
N TRP A 444 -10.80 -11.41 30.05
CA TRP A 444 -10.36 -12.65 30.74
C TRP A 444 -11.28 -13.23 31.84
N ALA A 445 -12.59 -13.06 31.74
CA ALA A 445 -13.53 -13.84 32.55
C ALA A 445 -14.15 -14.98 31.73
N ILE A 446 -13.39 -16.07 31.52
CA ILE A 446 -13.97 -17.36 31.15
C ILE A 446 -14.36 -18.05 32.46
N ASP A 447 -15.66 -17.97 32.77
CA ASP A 447 -16.28 -18.71 33.86
C ASP A 447 -16.46 -20.17 33.41
N CYS A 448 -15.61 -21.05 33.93
CA CYS A 448 -15.74 -22.50 33.77
C CYS A 448 -16.33 -23.06 35.07
N SER A 449 -17.66 -23.04 35.20
CA SER A 449 -18.37 -23.79 36.25
C SER A 449 -19.73 -24.28 35.75
N ASP A 450 -20.03 -25.53 36.14
CA ASP A 450 -21.33 -26.21 36.17
C ASP A 450 -21.87 -26.93 34.91
N SER A 451 -21.46 -28.20 34.82
CA SER A 451 -22.37 -29.28 34.43
C SER A 451 -22.24 -30.46 35.42
N SER A 452 -23.15 -30.55 36.40
CA SER A 452 -23.45 -31.82 37.07
C SER A 452 -24.79 -31.73 37.80
N ASP A 453 -25.81 -32.41 37.25
CA ASP A 453 -27.04 -32.72 37.97
C ASP A 453 -27.03 -34.22 38.37
N ASN A 454 -27.08 -34.42 39.69
CA ASN A 454 -27.80 -35.41 40.49
C ASN A 454 -27.81 -36.91 40.14
N ASP A 455 -27.35 -37.72 41.11
CA ASP A 455 -28.28 -38.58 41.86
C ASP A 455 -27.73 -39.10 43.21
N SER A 456 -28.58 -39.00 44.25
CA SER A 456 -28.78 -39.94 45.38
C SER A 456 -27.81 -40.04 46.60
N VAL A 457 -28.28 -39.39 47.68
CA VAL A 457 -28.14 -39.50 49.17
C VAL A 457 -28.20 -40.95 49.78
N PRO A 458 -27.91 -41.32 51.08
CA PRO A 458 -27.50 -40.64 52.35
C PRO A 458 -26.34 -41.38 53.15
N PRO A 459 -26.20 -41.28 54.51
CA PRO A 459 -25.62 -40.17 55.30
C PRO A 459 -24.51 -40.67 56.27
N LEU A 460 -23.83 -39.77 57.02
CA LEU A 460 -23.55 -39.91 58.46
C LEU A 460 -22.85 -38.67 59.07
N THR A 461 -23.13 -38.51 60.36
CA THR A 461 -22.93 -37.49 61.41
C THR A 461 -21.58 -36.74 61.59
N PRO A 462 -21.58 -35.65 62.40
CA PRO A 462 -20.53 -34.63 62.47
C PRO A 462 -19.54 -34.83 63.63
N LEU A 463 -18.38 -34.17 63.57
CA LEU A 463 -17.51 -33.98 64.73
C LEU A 463 -16.87 -32.58 64.75
N ILE A 464 -17.07 -31.95 65.90
CA ILE A 464 -16.58 -30.67 66.39
C ILE A 464 -15.09 -30.81 66.78
N SER A 465 -14.25 -29.80 66.53
CA SER A 465 -13.15 -29.43 67.47
C SER A 465 -12.40 -28.14 67.06
N ASN A 466 -12.60 -27.11 67.86
CA ASN A 466 -11.71 -26.04 68.35
C ASN A 466 -10.25 -25.88 67.84
N HIS A 467 -9.92 -24.63 67.45
CA HIS A 467 -8.78 -23.74 67.80
C HIS A 467 -7.62 -24.23 68.70
N PRO A 468 -6.51 -23.46 68.88
CA PRO A 468 -5.80 -22.48 68.02
C PRO A 468 -4.25 -22.66 68.10
N GLY A 469 -3.44 -21.84 67.41
CA GLY A 469 -1.99 -21.79 67.69
C GLY A 469 -1.15 -20.89 66.80
N ASN A 470 -0.72 -19.76 67.37
CA ASN A 470 0.28 -18.81 66.86
C ASN A 470 1.63 -19.46 66.51
N ALA A 471 2.33 -18.90 65.51
CA ALA A 471 3.74 -18.49 65.65
C ALA A 471 4.19 -17.59 64.48
N ASN A 472 4.79 -16.46 64.85
CA ASN A 472 5.62 -15.58 64.01
C ASN A 472 6.78 -16.35 63.37
N THR A 473 7.30 -15.93 62.21
CA THR A 473 8.60 -15.22 62.09
C THR A 473 9.10 -15.04 60.64
N VAL A 474 9.80 -13.91 60.46
CA VAL A 474 10.98 -13.66 59.59
C VAL A 474 10.74 -13.40 58.10
N LEU A 475 10.86 -12.11 57.78
CA LEU A 475 11.33 -11.58 56.50
C LEU A 475 12.84 -11.84 56.37
N GLU A 476 13.25 -12.53 55.31
CA GLU A 476 14.60 -12.38 54.74
C GLU A 476 14.52 -12.22 53.22
N GLU A 477 15.21 -11.19 52.75
CA GLU A 477 15.53 -10.90 51.37
C GLU A 477 16.49 -11.96 50.80
N ASN A 478 16.27 -12.37 49.55
CA ASN A 478 17.29 -12.58 48.50
C ASN A 478 16.75 -13.56 47.45
N GLY A 479 16.63 -13.11 46.20
CA GLY A 479 16.20 -13.94 45.08
C GLY A 479 16.79 -13.44 43.79
N GLY A 480 18.04 -13.83 43.54
CA GLY A 480 18.79 -13.54 42.33
C GLY A 480 18.19 -14.16 41.07
N SER A 481 18.46 -13.47 39.96
CA SER A 481 18.14 -13.87 38.58
C SER A 481 18.75 -15.23 38.23
N PHE A 482 17.90 -16.19 37.88
CA PHE A 482 18.28 -17.47 37.27
C PHE A 482 17.79 -17.47 35.81
N VAL A 483 18.73 -17.41 34.86
CA VAL A 483 18.49 -17.64 33.44
C VAL A 483 18.94 -19.07 33.13
N PRO A 484 18.06 -20.00 32.74
CA PRO A 484 18.49 -21.30 32.26
C PRO A 484 18.92 -21.20 30.79
N LYS A 485 20.21 -21.49 30.53
CA LYS A 485 20.71 -21.83 29.20
C LYS A 485 20.21 -23.23 28.84
N VAL A 486 19.41 -23.33 27.79
CA VAL A 486 19.06 -24.61 27.16
C VAL A 486 20.00 -24.83 25.99
N ASN A 487 20.85 -25.86 26.10
CA ASN A 487 21.59 -26.42 24.97
C ASN A 487 20.63 -27.36 24.22
N ILE A 488 20.41 -27.12 22.92
CA ILE A 488 19.71 -28.04 22.03
C ILE A 488 20.77 -28.69 21.14
N GLU A 489 21.01 -29.98 21.35
CA GLU A 489 21.74 -30.85 20.42
C GLU A 489 20.85 -31.14 19.21
N MET A 490 21.33 -30.81 18.01
CA MET A 490 20.68 -31.20 16.76
C MET A 490 21.04 -32.65 16.41
N VAL A 491 20.05 -33.53 16.46
CA VAL A 491 20.11 -34.88 15.89
C VAL A 491 19.91 -34.78 14.38
N GLY A 492 20.92 -35.15 13.61
CA GLY A 492 20.89 -35.16 12.15
C GLY A 492 20.08 -36.33 11.60
N CYS A 493 19.08 -36.03 10.77
CA CYS A 493 18.40 -37.01 9.93
C CYS A 493 19.06 -37.05 8.54
N GLY A 494 19.47 -38.26 8.12
CA GLY A 494 20.11 -38.52 6.82
C GLY A 494 19.17 -38.40 5.62
N PRO A 495 19.71 -38.45 4.39
CA PRO A 495 18.98 -38.08 3.18
C PRO A 495 18.02 -39.18 2.71
N VAL A 496 16.80 -38.76 2.39
CA VAL A 496 15.79 -39.58 1.71
C VAL A 496 16.00 -39.46 0.19
N SER A 497 16.16 -40.58 -0.49
CA SER A 497 16.35 -40.68 -1.93
C SER A 497 15.07 -40.29 -2.68
N ARG A 498 15.18 -39.35 -3.64
CA ARG A 498 14.08 -38.97 -4.56
C ARG A 498 14.03 -39.94 -5.76
N PRO A 499 12.83 -40.28 -6.27
CA PRO A 499 12.70 -41.03 -7.51
C PRO A 499 12.89 -40.11 -8.74
N HIS A 500 13.44 -40.69 -9.81
CA HIS A 500 13.67 -40.04 -11.10
C HIS A 500 12.36 -39.65 -11.81
N PRO A 501 12.31 -38.51 -12.53
CA PRO A 501 11.18 -38.16 -13.37
C PRO A 501 11.23 -38.87 -14.73
N VAL A 502 10.05 -39.31 -15.18
CA VAL A 502 9.77 -39.84 -16.52
C VAL A 502 9.67 -38.67 -17.51
N PRO A 503 10.26 -38.74 -18.71
CA PRO A 503 10.16 -37.67 -19.71
C PRO A 503 8.79 -37.69 -20.39
N LEU A 504 8.13 -36.53 -20.43
CA LEU A 504 6.97 -36.26 -21.28
C LEU A 504 7.47 -35.56 -22.55
N GLU A 505 7.23 -36.19 -23.70
CA GLU A 505 7.46 -35.64 -25.04
C GLU A 505 6.54 -34.43 -25.28
N SER A 506 7.13 -33.32 -25.72
CA SER A 506 6.43 -32.10 -26.11
C SER A 506 6.57 -31.89 -27.62
N ASP A 507 5.51 -32.22 -28.36
CA ASP A 507 5.30 -31.79 -29.75
C ASP A 507 4.28 -30.66 -29.78
N LEU A 508 4.73 -29.40 -29.82
CA LEU A 508 3.96 -28.31 -30.42
C LEU A 508 4.91 -27.29 -31.05
N ALA A 509 4.77 -27.15 -32.37
CA ALA A 509 5.49 -26.24 -33.24
C ALA A 509 4.69 -24.94 -33.43
N TRP A 510 5.39 -23.83 -33.18
CA TRP A 510 5.22 -22.43 -33.63
C TRP A 510 3.84 -21.77 -33.62
#